data_AF-A0A8T0DFL3-F1
#
_entry.id   AF-A0A8T0DFL3-F1
#
_cell.length_a   1.000
_cell.length_b   1.000
_cell.length_c   1.000
_cell.angle_alpha   90.00
_cell.angle_beta   90.00
_cell.angle_gamma   90.00
#
_symmetry.space_group_name_H-M   'P 1'
#
loop_
_entity.id
_entity.type
_entity.pdbx_description
1 polymer ?
#
loop_
_entity_poly.entity_id
_entity_poly.type
_entity_poly.pdbx_seq_one_letter_code
_entity_poly.pdbx_strand_id
1 'polypeptide(L)'
;MVFDDGDLVLFHSLDKAKLKKVTKEKVVKKTTKSEETYDSQGVWTTVDSLGRPEVLVQAFEKGQEITQEVVMRKLTEILIARGKKGTSISDQLALLFQVEEKIKEHRLSIGLHVKVLFSLISVFFDYDKNHAACMSVVMFDRLLGVFDRLFDLLENHQVELLTPEVDADDLESLETPPFVVHGSLIATMTLLNVECTKTLQCANGNEVEYVERLRDERRLCLLLDRLCSYLEKREADPADLCVAYQLKVEHMYYKFDVEWGKRVESEGIEAVGPNESTAVIQRLCRYIYTHDRTDRLRTRAILCHIYHLALYDNWYQARDLMLMSNLQMSIEHADQSTMVSHWE
;
A
#
# COMPACT_ATOMS: atom_id res chain seq x y z
N MET A 1 48.44 -3.64 65.68
CA MET A 1 47.23 -4.46 65.39
C MET A 1 46.12 -3.86 66.21
N VAL A 2 45.21 -3.22 65.49
CA VAL A 2 44.36 -2.09 65.90
C VAL A 2 42.92 -2.58 65.81
N PHE A 3 42.11 -2.25 66.82
CA PHE A 3 40.69 -2.62 66.90
C PHE A 3 39.85 -1.62 66.09
N ASP A 4 38.83 -2.16 65.41
CA ASP A 4 37.98 -1.51 64.39
C ASP A 4 37.25 -0.22 64.82
N ASP A 5 37.36 0.78 63.93
CA ASP A 5 36.55 2.00 63.77
C ASP A 5 35.42 1.72 62.73
N GLY A 6 34.29 2.41 62.63
CA GLY A 6 33.82 3.65 63.24
C GLY A 6 32.55 4.12 62.50
N ASP A 7 31.55 4.53 63.27
CA ASP A 7 30.41 5.35 62.85
C ASP A 7 30.50 6.67 63.63
N LEU A 8 30.42 7.83 62.96
CA LEU A 8 29.54 8.98 63.32
C LEU A 8 29.91 10.29 62.58
N VAL A 9 28.99 10.69 61.70
CA VAL A 9 28.28 11.99 61.61
C VAL A 9 29.03 13.29 62.02
N LEU A 10 29.25 14.19 61.05
CA LEU A 10 29.44 15.63 61.30
C LEU A 10 28.75 16.53 60.24
N PHE A 11 27.85 17.36 60.78
CA PHE A 11 27.47 18.75 60.45
C PHE A 11 26.63 19.11 59.21
N HIS A 12 25.35 19.33 59.54
CA HIS A 12 24.34 20.13 58.86
C HIS A 12 24.65 21.64 59.03
N SER A 13 24.62 22.42 57.93
CA SER A 13 24.56 23.88 57.97
C SER A 13 23.12 24.38 57.72
N LEU A 14 22.61 25.23 58.62
CA LEU A 14 21.42 26.08 58.45
C LEU A 14 21.81 27.38 57.72
N ASP A 15 21.05 27.81 56.70
CA ASP A 15 20.17 29.00 56.73
C ASP A 15 19.75 29.55 55.34
N LYS A 16 18.43 29.80 55.21
CA LYS A 16 17.72 30.91 54.51
C LYS A 16 17.93 31.14 52.99
N ALA A 17 16.86 30.93 52.20
CA ALA A 17 15.95 32.00 51.72
C ALA A 17 15.09 31.60 50.48
N LYS A 18 13.76 31.71 50.64
CA LYS A 18 12.73 32.18 49.67
C LYS A 18 12.77 31.69 48.19
N LEU A 19 11.80 30.87 47.79
CA LEU A 19 10.65 31.30 46.94
C LEU A 19 9.63 30.17 46.73
N LYS A 20 8.36 30.46 47.05
CA LYS A 20 7.18 29.65 46.76
C LYS A 20 6.93 29.58 45.24
N LYS A 21 6.60 28.39 44.70
CA LYS A 21 5.61 28.29 43.62
C LYS A 21 4.74 27.04 43.80
N VAL A 22 3.45 27.34 43.88
CA VAL A 22 2.33 26.47 44.20
C VAL A 22 1.96 25.63 42.98
N THR A 23 1.84 24.32 43.21
CA THR A 23 1.17 23.33 42.37
C THR A 23 -0.30 23.76 42.15
N LYS A 24 -0.74 23.89 40.90
CA LYS A 24 -2.16 24.05 40.57
C LYS A 24 -2.65 22.85 39.77
N GLU A 25 -3.61 22.17 40.39
CA GLU A 25 -4.41 21.08 39.88
C GLU A 25 -5.19 21.45 38.61
N LYS A 26 -5.46 20.39 37.83
CA LYS A 26 -6.34 20.37 36.67
C LYS A 26 -7.74 20.86 37.05
N VAL A 27 -8.21 21.90 36.37
CA VAL A 27 -9.64 22.26 36.31
C VAL A 27 -10.17 21.84 34.95
N VAL A 28 -11.05 20.84 34.97
CA VAL A 28 -11.94 20.45 33.88
C VAL A 28 -12.81 21.66 33.52
N LYS A 29 -12.65 22.22 32.31
CA LYS A 29 -13.55 23.25 31.78
C LYS A 29 -14.59 22.61 30.87
N LYS A 30 -15.78 22.50 31.46
CA LYS A 30 -17.13 22.48 30.90
C LYS A 30 -17.23 22.87 29.42
N THR A 31 -17.82 21.95 28.66
CA THR A 31 -18.58 22.16 27.43
C THR A 31 -19.43 23.42 27.55
N THR A 32 -19.15 24.38 26.67
CA THR A 32 -20.03 25.53 26.42
C THR A 32 -20.38 25.46 24.94
N LYS A 33 -21.67 25.28 24.62
CA LYS A 33 -22.20 25.32 23.26
C LYS A 33 -21.76 26.64 22.61
N SER A 34 -21.07 26.56 21.49
CA SER A 34 -20.67 27.72 20.69
C SER A 34 -21.87 28.27 19.92
N GLU A 35 -22.04 29.58 20.00
CA GLU A 35 -23.06 30.35 19.27
C GLU A 35 -22.83 30.31 17.76
N GLU A 36 -23.93 30.20 17.04
CA GLU A 36 -24.01 30.11 15.58
C GLU A 36 -23.95 31.51 14.98
N THR A 37 -22.87 31.87 14.31
CA THR A 37 -22.79 33.16 13.59
C THR A 37 -23.15 32.98 12.12
N TYR A 38 -24.08 33.82 11.67
CA TYR A 38 -24.60 33.89 10.31
C TYR A 38 -23.67 34.73 9.42
N ASP A 39 -23.36 34.25 8.22
CA ASP A 39 -22.89 35.09 7.12
C ASP A 39 -24.02 35.37 6.12
N SER A 40 -23.92 36.48 5.41
CA SER A 40 -24.91 37.13 4.53
C SER A 40 -25.44 36.29 3.35
N GLN A 41 -25.04 35.02 3.24
CA GLN A 41 -25.48 34.06 2.21
C GLN A 41 -26.03 32.73 2.77
N GLY A 42 -26.25 32.62 4.09
CA GLY A 42 -27.07 31.54 4.67
C GLY A 42 -26.47 30.13 4.61
N VAL A 43 -25.14 29.99 4.46
CA VAL A 43 -24.45 28.69 4.47
C VAL A 43 -23.69 28.53 5.79
N TRP A 44 -23.90 27.40 6.46
CA TRP A 44 -23.20 27.02 7.69
C TRP A 44 -21.72 26.74 7.43
N THR A 45 -20.82 27.34 8.22
CA THR A 45 -19.38 27.01 8.22
C THR A 45 -18.91 26.59 9.61
N THR A 46 -18.23 25.45 9.72
CA THR A 46 -17.55 25.03 10.94
C THR A 46 -16.30 25.90 11.16
N VAL A 47 -16.06 26.26 12.42
CA VAL A 47 -14.95 27.11 12.87
C VAL A 47 -14.03 26.28 13.74
N ASP A 48 -12.72 26.40 13.50
CA ASP A 48 -11.70 25.77 14.34
C ASP A 48 -11.77 26.26 15.80
N SER A 49 -11.08 25.55 16.71
CA SER A 49 -10.93 25.94 18.13
C SER A 49 -10.39 27.35 18.39
N LEU A 50 -9.90 28.05 17.35
CA LEU A 50 -9.44 29.44 17.37
C LEU A 50 -10.38 30.43 16.65
N GLY A 51 -11.61 30.03 16.27
CA GLY A 51 -12.60 30.92 15.66
C GLY A 51 -12.23 31.41 14.26
N ARG A 52 -11.29 30.74 13.58
CA ARG A 52 -10.98 30.98 12.16
C ARG A 52 -11.85 30.06 11.30
N PRO A 53 -12.43 30.56 10.20
CA PRO A 53 -13.11 29.68 9.24
C PRO A 53 -12.12 28.59 8.83
N GLU A 54 -12.50 27.32 8.94
CA GLU A 54 -11.74 26.25 8.29
C GLU A 54 -11.68 26.61 6.81
N VAL A 55 -10.48 26.87 6.29
CA VAL A 55 -10.30 27.13 4.87
C VAL A 55 -10.59 25.81 4.16
N LEU A 56 -11.80 25.67 3.62
CA LEU A 56 -12.15 24.60 2.70
C LEU A 56 -11.16 24.68 1.54
N VAL A 57 -10.20 23.75 1.53
CA VAL A 57 -9.18 23.68 0.50
C VAL A 57 -9.87 23.36 -0.81
N GLN A 58 -9.98 24.36 -1.70
CA GLN A 58 -10.62 24.25 -3.00
C GLN A 58 -9.54 24.24 -4.10
N ALA A 59 -9.61 23.25 -4.98
CA ALA A 59 -8.65 23.08 -6.07
C ALA A 59 -8.83 24.10 -7.20
N PHE A 60 -10.07 24.58 -7.40
CA PHE A 60 -10.43 25.54 -8.43
C PHE A 60 -11.30 26.65 -7.84
N GLU A 61 -11.12 27.87 -8.36
CA GLU A 61 -11.99 28.99 -8.02
C GLU A 61 -13.39 28.77 -8.63
N LYS A 62 -14.45 29.17 -7.91
CA LYS A 62 -15.83 29.02 -8.38
C LYS A 62 -16.03 29.82 -9.68
N GLY A 63 -16.22 29.13 -10.80
CA GLY A 63 -16.53 29.73 -12.10
C GLY A 63 -15.41 29.68 -13.14
N GLN A 64 -14.27 29.06 -12.85
CA GLN A 64 -13.21 28.87 -13.83
C GLN A 64 -13.58 27.79 -14.86
N GLU A 65 -13.42 28.07 -16.15
CA GLU A 65 -13.55 27.06 -17.21
C GLU A 65 -12.44 26.02 -17.06
N ILE A 66 -12.83 24.78 -16.83
CA ILE A 66 -11.89 23.68 -16.56
C ILE A 66 -11.46 23.08 -17.90
N THR A 67 -10.34 23.57 -18.43
CA THR A 67 -9.68 23.00 -19.61
C THR A 67 -8.58 22.01 -19.21
N GLN A 68 -8.21 21.11 -20.13
CA GLN A 68 -7.18 20.08 -19.89
C GLN A 68 -5.84 20.69 -19.42
N GLU A 69 -5.44 21.82 -20.01
CA GLU A 69 -4.22 22.55 -19.64
C GLU A 69 -4.26 23.14 -18.22
N VAL A 70 -5.44 23.60 -17.77
CA VAL A 70 -5.60 24.16 -16.42
C VAL A 70 -5.49 23.05 -15.39
N VAL A 71 -6.06 21.88 -15.68
CA VAL A 71 -5.94 20.70 -14.81
C VAL A 71 -4.50 20.20 -14.75
N MET A 72 -3.79 20.15 -15.88
CA MET A 72 -2.37 19.77 -15.92
C MET A 72 -1.48 20.75 -15.14
N ARG A 73 -1.73 22.06 -15.26
CA ARG A 73 -1.04 23.07 -14.45
C ARG A 73 -1.34 22.91 -12.96
N LYS A 74 -2.60 22.65 -12.59
CA LYS A 74 -2.97 22.43 -11.19
C LYS A 74 -2.35 21.14 -10.64
N LEU A 75 -2.30 20.08 -11.43
CA LEU A 75 -1.66 18.82 -11.07
C LEU A 75 -0.17 19.00 -10.82
N THR A 76 0.54 19.68 -11.72
CA THR A 76 1.98 19.96 -11.55
C THR A 76 2.23 20.90 -10.36
N GLU A 77 1.38 21.90 -10.11
CA GLU A 77 1.45 22.74 -8.91
C GLU A 77 1.34 21.91 -7.62
N ILE A 78 0.37 21.00 -7.53
CA ILE A 78 0.18 20.11 -6.38
C ILE A 78 1.39 19.18 -6.21
N LEU A 79 1.91 18.62 -7.30
CA LEU A 79 3.09 17.76 -7.28
C LEU A 79 4.37 18.51 -6.86
N ILE A 80 4.54 19.77 -7.22
CA ILE A 80 5.66 20.61 -6.77
C ILE A 80 5.51 20.99 -5.29
N ALA A 81 4.28 21.07 -4.78
CA ALA A 81 3.99 21.32 -3.37
C ALA A 81 4.17 20.06 -2.48
N ARG A 82 4.25 18.88 -3.10
CA ARG A 82 4.51 17.58 -2.47
C ARG A 82 5.84 17.59 -1.70
N GLY A 83 5.84 17.09 -0.47
CA GLY A 83 7.06 16.97 0.35
C GLY A 83 7.65 18.27 0.92
N LYS A 84 7.04 19.45 0.64
CA LYS A 84 7.49 20.72 1.22
C LYS A 84 7.02 20.85 2.67
N LYS A 85 7.88 21.41 3.53
CA LYS A 85 7.54 21.70 4.93
C LYS A 85 6.42 22.74 4.98
N GLY A 86 5.24 22.34 5.45
CA GLY A 86 4.07 23.21 5.59
C GLY A 86 2.84 22.78 4.77
N THR A 87 2.96 21.79 3.89
CA THR A 87 1.82 21.25 3.13
C THR A 87 1.27 20.00 3.82
N SER A 88 -0.02 19.98 4.14
CA SER A 88 -0.72 18.80 4.68
C SER A 88 -0.99 17.78 3.57
N ILE A 89 -0.72 16.51 3.85
CA ILE A 89 -1.00 15.40 2.92
C ILE A 89 -2.50 15.21 2.74
N SER A 90 -3.28 15.38 3.82
CA SER A 90 -4.74 15.33 3.77
C SER A 90 -5.30 16.38 2.82
N ASP A 91 -4.71 17.57 2.79
CA ASP A 91 -5.14 18.68 1.92
C ASP A 91 -4.76 18.39 0.47
N GLN A 92 -3.58 17.81 0.23
CA GLN A 92 -3.16 17.36 -1.11
C GLN A 92 -4.09 16.28 -1.66
N LEU A 93 -4.50 15.31 -0.83
CA LEU A 93 -5.46 14.28 -1.22
C LEU A 93 -6.83 14.90 -1.54
N ALA A 94 -7.33 15.82 -0.69
CA ALA A 94 -8.60 16.50 -0.92
C ALA A 94 -8.58 17.31 -2.24
N LEU A 95 -7.49 18.03 -2.52
CA LEU A 95 -7.29 18.76 -3.77
C LEU A 95 -7.32 17.82 -4.98
N LEU A 96 -6.58 16.71 -4.92
CA LEU A 96 -6.52 15.76 -6.04
C LEU A 96 -7.85 15.02 -6.26
N PHE A 97 -8.62 14.73 -5.22
CA PHE A 97 -9.98 14.19 -5.36
C PHE A 97 -10.93 15.16 -6.05
N GLN A 98 -10.85 16.45 -5.71
CA GLN A 98 -11.63 17.48 -6.41
C GLN A 98 -11.21 17.60 -7.89
N VAL A 99 -9.91 17.47 -8.18
CA VAL A 99 -9.41 17.41 -9.57
C VAL A 99 -9.98 16.21 -10.31
N GLU A 100 -10.00 15.02 -9.69
CA GLU A 100 -10.61 13.82 -10.26
C GLU A 100 -12.11 14.02 -10.55
N GLU A 101 -12.86 14.61 -9.62
CA GLU A 101 -14.29 14.90 -9.79
C GLU A 101 -14.54 15.84 -10.97
N LYS A 102 -13.75 16.91 -11.09
CA LYS A 102 -13.85 17.85 -12.22
C LYS A 102 -13.49 17.22 -13.57
N ILE A 103 -12.54 16.29 -13.61
CA ILE A 103 -12.23 15.52 -14.82
C ILE A 103 -13.44 14.68 -15.25
N LYS A 104 -14.14 14.05 -14.30
CA LYS A 104 -15.34 13.25 -14.59
C LYS A 104 -16.53 14.11 -15.04
N GLU A 105 -16.76 15.24 -14.38
CA GLU A 105 -17.84 16.17 -14.73
C GLU A 105 -17.69 16.71 -16.16
N HIS A 106 -16.47 17.11 -16.53
CA HIS A 106 -16.19 17.71 -17.83
C HIS A 106 -15.83 16.68 -18.91
N ARG A 107 -15.82 15.37 -18.58
CA ARG A 107 -15.41 14.27 -19.48
C ARG A 107 -14.11 14.57 -20.21
N LEU A 108 -13.11 15.04 -19.46
CA LEU A 108 -11.79 15.35 -20.01
C LEU A 108 -11.07 14.05 -20.44
N SER A 109 -9.90 14.20 -21.07
CA SER A 109 -9.16 13.08 -21.63
C SER A 109 -8.90 11.96 -20.62
N ILE A 110 -9.01 10.71 -21.09
CA ILE A 110 -8.78 9.50 -20.30
C ILE A 110 -7.32 9.41 -19.81
N GLY A 111 -6.36 9.85 -20.64
CA GLY A 111 -4.94 9.88 -20.24
C GLY A 111 -4.70 10.78 -19.02
N LEU A 112 -5.34 11.95 -18.99
CA LEU A 112 -5.28 12.87 -17.85
C LEU A 112 -5.87 12.25 -16.58
N HIS A 113 -6.99 11.54 -16.71
CA HIS A 113 -7.62 10.85 -15.59
C HIS A 113 -6.68 9.79 -14.99
N VAL A 114 -6.06 8.96 -15.84
CA VAL A 114 -5.09 7.93 -15.42
C VAL A 114 -3.88 8.58 -14.72
N LYS A 115 -3.34 9.68 -15.26
CA LYS A 115 -2.23 10.41 -14.63
C LYS A 115 -2.57 10.96 -13.24
N VAL A 116 -3.78 11.50 -13.07
CA VAL A 116 -4.26 11.97 -11.76
C VAL A 116 -4.42 10.81 -10.77
N LEU A 117 -4.91 9.65 -11.22
CA LEU A 117 -5.00 8.46 -10.36
C LEU A 117 -3.62 7.95 -9.92
N PHE A 118 -2.61 7.92 -10.80
CA PHE A 118 -1.24 7.60 -10.40
C PHE A 118 -0.65 8.62 -9.42
N SER A 119 -0.95 9.90 -9.62
CA SER A 119 -0.54 10.96 -8.71
C SER A 119 -1.21 10.82 -7.34
N LEU A 120 -2.51 10.49 -7.31
CA LEU A 120 -3.26 10.18 -6.09
C LEU A 120 -2.61 9.02 -5.32
N ILE A 121 -2.37 7.88 -6.00
CA ILE A 121 -1.73 6.70 -5.40
C ILE A 121 -0.36 7.09 -4.82
N SER A 122 0.41 7.90 -5.54
CA SER A 122 1.72 8.37 -5.07
C SER A 122 1.62 9.23 -3.81
N VAL A 123 0.64 10.13 -3.73
CA VAL A 123 0.40 10.97 -2.53
C VAL A 123 -0.13 10.13 -1.36
N PHE A 124 -0.94 9.11 -1.63
CA PHE A 124 -1.38 8.15 -0.60
C PHE A 124 -0.19 7.45 0.07
N PHE A 125 0.81 7.02 -0.69
CA PHE A 125 2.01 6.38 -0.12
C PHE A 125 2.98 7.35 0.58
N ASP A 126 2.83 8.67 0.38
CA ASP A 126 3.61 9.67 1.12
C ASP A 126 3.07 9.94 2.53
N TYR A 127 1.83 9.50 2.82
CA TYR A 127 1.11 9.70 4.08
C TYR A 127 1.94 9.34 5.33
N ASP A 128 2.89 8.41 5.21
CA ASP A 128 3.53 7.76 6.36
C ASP A 128 5.01 8.11 6.59
N LYS A 129 5.61 9.09 5.90
CA LYS A 129 7.05 9.37 6.11
C LYS A 129 7.39 9.95 7.49
N ASN A 130 6.42 10.50 8.24
CA ASN A 130 6.74 11.21 9.49
C ASN A 130 6.19 10.60 10.80
N HIS A 131 5.02 9.97 10.91
CA HIS A 131 4.50 9.59 12.26
C HIS A 131 3.57 8.37 12.41
N ALA A 132 3.28 7.57 11.38
CA ALA A 132 2.52 6.32 11.56
C ALA A 132 3.27 5.12 10.95
N ALA A 133 3.25 3.98 11.66
CA ALA A 133 3.87 2.75 11.21
C ALA A 133 3.07 2.05 10.08
N CYS A 134 1.79 2.38 9.94
CA CYS A 134 0.87 1.83 8.95
C CYS A 134 -0.29 2.78 8.65
N MET A 135 -0.83 2.67 7.44
CA MET A 135 -2.01 3.41 7.00
C MET A 135 -3.28 3.07 7.81
N SER A 136 -4.13 4.07 8.07
CA SER A 136 -5.42 3.86 8.71
C SER A 136 -6.40 3.12 7.79
N VAL A 137 -7.38 2.40 8.38
CA VAL A 137 -8.40 1.63 7.63
C VAL A 137 -9.11 2.51 6.59
N VAL A 138 -9.49 3.73 6.97
CA VAL A 138 -10.22 4.65 6.08
C VAL A 138 -9.37 5.09 4.89
N MET A 139 -8.08 5.34 5.09
CA MET A 139 -7.19 5.73 3.99
C MET A 139 -6.87 4.53 3.09
N PHE A 140 -6.72 3.34 3.67
CA PHE A 140 -6.46 2.10 2.92
C PHE A 140 -7.65 1.72 2.04
N ASP A 141 -8.88 1.81 2.56
CA ASP A 141 -10.09 1.60 1.77
C ASP A 141 -10.22 2.58 0.60
N ARG A 142 -9.92 3.86 0.84
CA ARG A 142 -9.88 4.88 -0.22
C ARG A 142 -8.81 4.58 -1.26
N LEU A 143 -7.63 4.12 -0.85
CA LEU A 143 -6.54 3.72 -1.74
C LEU A 143 -6.96 2.55 -2.63
N LEU A 144 -7.54 1.49 -2.04
CA LEU A 144 -8.07 0.36 -2.81
C LEU A 144 -9.14 0.81 -3.81
N GLY A 145 -10.04 1.72 -3.41
CA GLY A 145 -11.02 2.30 -4.32
C GLY A 145 -10.40 3.10 -5.47
N VAL A 146 -9.24 3.74 -5.28
CA VAL A 146 -8.49 4.41 -6.36
C VAL A 146 -7.90 3.39 -7.32
N PHE A 147 -7.35 2.27 -6.82
CA PHE A 147 -6.89 1.16 -7.65
C PHE A 147 -8.01 0.53 -8.48
N ASP A 148 -9.18 0.29 -7.89
CA ASP A 148 -10.35 -0.25 -8.60
C ASP A 148 -10.71 0.65 -9.80
N ARG A 149 -10.79 1.97 -9.59
CA ARG A 149 -11.06 2.95 -10.66
C ARG A 149 -9.95 2.99 -11.71
N LEU A 150 -8.69 2.87 -11.30
CA LEU A 150 -7.55 2.83 -12.22
C LEU A 150 -7.65 1.62 -13.15
N PHE A 151 -7.86 0.43 -12.61
CA PHE A 151 -8.03 -0.79 -13.42
C PHE A 151 -9.26 -0.72 -14.31
N ASP A 152 -10.39 -0.18 -13.84
CA ASP A 152 -11.59 0.00 -14.67
C ASP A 152 -11.30 0.88 -15.89
N LEU A 153 -10.52 1.95 -15.75
CA LEU A 153 -10.13 2.79 -16.87
C LEU A 153 -9.16 2.08 -17.83
N LEU A 154 -8.19 1.36 -17.30
CA LEU A 154 -7.18 0.63 -18.07
C LEU A 154 -7.76 -0.57 -18.84
N GLU A 155 -8.79 -1.22 -18.32
CA GLU A 155 -9.49 -2.33 -18.99
C GLU A 155 -10.42 -1.85 -20.10
N ASN A 156 -11.08 -0.70 -19.91
CA ASN A 156 -12.04 -0.14 -20.87
C ASN A 156 -11.39 0.67 -21.99
N HIS A 157 -10.14 1.13 -21.82
CA HIS A 157 -9.47 2.00 -22.78
C HIS A 157 -8.05 1.51 -23.09
N GLN A 158 -7.65 1.60 -24.36
CA GLN A 158 -6.28 1.32 -24.77
C GLN A 158 -5.35 2.49 -24.36
N VAL A 159 -4.91 2.48 -23.10
CA VAL A 159 -3.92 3.42 -22.54
C VAL A 159 -2.56 2.75 -22.43
N GLU A 160 -1.58 3.14 -23.22
CA GLU A 160 -0.19 2.68 -23.10
C GLU A 160 0.47 3.31 -21.87
N LEU A 161 1.04 2.48 -21.00
CA LEU A 161 1.73 2.93 -19.79
C LEU A 161 3.23 2.93 -20.07
N LEU A 162 3.89 4.07 -19.86
CA LEU A 162 5.35 4.14 -19.92
C LEU A 162 5.93 3.67 -18.59
N THR A 163 6.87 2.72 -18.69
CA THR A 163 7.78 2.37 -17.61
C THR A 163 8.79 3.50 -17.36
N PRO A 164 9.20 3.72 -16.10
CA PRO A 164 10.05 4.85 -15.69
C PRO A 164 11.48 4.82 -16.27
N GLU A 165 11.85 3.79 -17.02
CA GLU A 165 13.16 3.69 -17.71
C GLU A 165 13.20 4.47 -19.03
N VAL A 166 12.03 4.87 -19.56
CA VAL A 166 11.96 5.71 -20.76
C VAL A 166 11.96 7.17 -20.33
N ASP A 167 13.13 7.81 -20.36
CA ASP A 167 13.27 9.26 -20.28
C ASP A 167 12.56 9.90 -21.48
N ALA A 168 11.26 10.14 -21.36
CA ALA A 168 10.50 10.81 -22.40
C ALA A 168 9.28 11.55 -21.83
N ASP A 169 9.54 12.67 -21.14
CA ASP A 169 8.54 13.74 -21.02
C ASP A 169 8.00 14.17 -22.41
N ASP A 170 8.77 13.92 -23.49
CA ASP A 170 8.41 14.21 -24.89
C ASP A 170 7.49 13.16 -25.57
N LEU A 171 7.20 12.01 -24.95
CA LEU A 171 6.31 10.95 -25.50
C LEU A 171 4.93 10.92 -24.84
N GLU A 172 4.67 11.79 -23.87
CA GLU A 172 3.41 11.79 -23.12
C GLU A 172 2.26 12.38 -23.97
N SER A 173 1.52 11.53 -24.67
CA SER A 173 0.27 11.93 -25.33
C SER A 173 -0.91 11.72 -24.39
N LEU A 174 -1.29 12.79 -23.69
CA LEU A 174 -2.49 12.80 -22.85
C LEU A 174 -3.74 13.19 -23.63
N GLU A 175 -3.61 13.75 -24.83
CA GLU A 175 -4.72 14.41 -25.55
C GLU A 175 -5.21 13.58 -26.75
N THR A 176 -4.33 12.84 -27.43
CA THR A 176 -4.68 12.05 -28.62
C THR A 176 -4.30 10.58 -28.46
N PRO A 177 -5.13 9.63 -28.93
CA PRO A 177 -4.76 8.21 -28.93
C PRO A 177 -3.59 7.95 -29.90
N PRO A 178 -2.62 7.10 -29.54
CA PRO A 178 -2.54 6.29 -28.32
C PRO A 178 -2.22 7.12 -27.08
N PHE A 179 -2.96 6.89 -25.98
CA PHE A 179 -2.70 7.59 -24.73
C PHE A 179 -1.45 6.99 -24.11
N VAL A 180 -0.42 7.81 -23.91
CA VAL A 180 0.86 7.37 -23.37
C VAL A 180 1.03 8.08 -22.03
N VAL A 181 0.92 7.34 -20.93
CA VAL A 181 0.93 7.90 -19.56
C VAL A 181 2.12 7.36 -18.79
N HIS A 182 2.86 8.25 -18.13
CA HIS A 182 3.94 7.87 -17.21
C HIS A 182 3.37 7.23 -15.94
N GLY A 183 3.69 5.96 -15.71
CA GLY A 183 3.27 5.25 -14.50
C GLY A 183 3.59 3.77 -14.53
N SER A 184 4.41 3.31 -13.58
CA SER A 184 4.61 1.88 -13.37
C SER A 184 3.48 1.29 -12.51
N LEU A 185 2.58 0.56 -13.17
CA LEU A 185 1.53 -0.19 -12.50
C LEU A 185 2.10 -1.24 -11.55
N ILE A 186 3.20 -1.88 -11.93
CA ILE A 186 3.85 -2.92 -11.13
C ILE A 186 4.48 -2.32 -9.87
N ALA A 187 5.15 -1.18 -9.97
CA ALA A 187 5.71 -0.51 -8.81
C ALA A 187 4.61 -0.09 -7.82
N THR A 188 3.52 0.50 -8.31
CA THR A 188 2.39 0.90 -7.44
C THR A 188 1.72 -0.29 -6.76
N MET A 189 1.55 -1.41 -7.47
CA MET A 189 1.00 -2.64 -6.89
C MET A 189 1.96 -3.31 -5.89
N THR A 190 3.27 -3.25 -6.15
CA THR A 190 4.29 -3.74 -5.20
C THR A 190 4.27 -2.92 -3.91
N LEU A 191 4.11 -1.59 -4.01
CA LEU A 191 3.96 -0.71 -2.86
C LEU A 191 2.67 -1.02 -2.08
N LEU A 192 1.56 -1.26 -2.78
CA LEU A 192 0.30 -1.66 -2.14
C LEU A 192 0.46 -2.98 -1.38
N ASN A 193 1.15 -3.97 -1.96
CA ASN A 193 1.44 -5.24 -1.30
C ASN A 193 2.24 -5.04 0.00
N VAL A 194 3.32 -4.26 -0.08
CA VAL A 194 4.15 -3.95 1.09
C VAL A 194 3.33 -3.24 2.18
N GLU A 195 2.45 -2.32 1.80
CA GLU A 195 1.60 -1.62 2.76
C GLU A 195 0.56 -2.56 3.40
N CYS A 196 -0.04 -3.48 2.63
CA CYS A 196 -0.92 -4.50 3.19
C CYS A 196 -0.20 -5.34 4.26
N THR A 197 1.00 -5.82 3.96
CA THR A 197 1.81 -6.57 4.93
C THR A 197 2.14 -5.74 6.17
N LYS A 198 2.50 -4.45 6.02
CA LYS A 198 2.75 -3.56 7.17
C LYS A 198 1.51 -3.35 8.03
N THR A 199 0.34 -3.18 7.42
CA THR A 199 -0.92 -3.02 8.17
C THR A 199 -1.24 -4.25 9.02
N LEU A 200 -0.98 -5.45 8.48
CA LEU A 200 -1.14 -6.71 9.23
C LEU A 200 -0.09 -6.85 10.34
N GLN A 201 1.15 -6.44 10.10
CA GLN A 201 2.22 -6.46 11.12
C GLN A 201 1.96 -5.51 12.29
N CYS A 202 1.30 -4.37 12.05
CA CYS A 202 0.97 -3.40 13.09
C CYS A 202 -0.31 -3.76 13.87
N ALA A 203 -1.18 -4.59 13.29
CA ALA A 203 -2.44 -4.98 13.91
C ALA A 203 -2.21 -6.05 15.00
N ASN A 204 -2.98 -5.98 16.09
CA ASN A 204 -2.91 -6.96 17.16
C ASN A 204 -3.69 -8.23 16.77
N GLY A 205 -2.99 -9.36 16.62
CA GLY A 205 -3.59 -10.64 16.17
C GLY A 205 -4.70 -11.20 17.06
N ASN A 206 -4.84 -10.72 18.30
CA ASN A 206 -5.91 -11.14 19.22
C ASN A 206 -7.16 -10.26 19.13
N GLU A 207 -7.11 -9.16 18.40
CA GLU A 207 -8.20 -8.19 18.31
C GLU A 207 -9.00 -8.37 17.01
N VAL A 208 -10.25 -7.91 17.05
CA VAL A 208 -11.15 -7.94 15.90
C VAL A 208 -10.60 -7.08 14.75
N GLU A 209 -9.80 -6.05 15.07
CA GLU A 209 -9.12 -5.22 14.07
C GLU A 209 -8.26 -6.05 13.12
N TYR A 210 -7.55 -7.08 13.60
CA TYR A 210 -6.73 -7.93 12.72
C TYR A 210 -7.58 -8.70 11.72
N VAL A 211 -8.74 -9.21 12.14
CA VAL A 211 -9.68 -9.90 11.24
C VAL A 211 -10.27 -8.94 10.22
N GLU A 212 -10.56 -7.70 10.61
CA GLU A 212 -11.03 -6.67 9.67
C GLU A 212 -9.96 -6.32 8.64
N ARG A 213 -8.70 -6.12 9.06
CA ARG A 213 -7.56 -5.89 8.17
C ARG A 213 -7.29 -7.07 7.24
N LEU A 214 -7.46 -8.30 7.72
CA LEU A 214 -7.28 -9.51 6.91
C LEU A 214 -8.30 -9.61 5.77
N ARG A 215 -9.50 -9.02 5.91
CA ARG A 215 -10.49 -8.99 4.81
C ARG A 215 -10.00 -8.19 3.60
N ASP A 216 -9.17 -7.19 3.82
CA ASP A 216 -8.63 -6.36 2.74
C ASP A 216 -7.72 -7.17 1.80
N GLU A 217 -7.10 -8.24 2.30
CA GLU A 217 -6.26 -9.13 1.50
C GLU A 217 -7.01 -9.76 0.32
N ARG A 218 -8.31 -10.06 0.50
CA ARG A 218 -9.14 -10.57 -0.60
C ARG A 218 -9.26 -9.56 -1.74
N ARG A 219 -9.36 -8.27 -1.41
CA ARG A 219 -9.42 -7.20 -2.41
C ARG A 219 -8.08 -7.06 -3.12
N LEU A 220 -6.97 -7.17 -2.39
CA LEU A 220 -5.63 -7.19 -2.98
C LEU A 220 -5.45 -8.36 -3.96
N CYS A 221 -5.91 -9.57 -3.61
CA CYS A 221 -5.86 -10.73 -4.51
C CYS A 221 -6.63 -10.48 -5.82
N LEU A 222 -7.83 -9.90 -5.73
CA LEU A 222 -8.63 -9.55 -6.92
C LEU A 222 -7.92 -8.50 -7.80
N LEU A 223 -7.30 -7.49 -7.19
CA LEU A 223 -6.51 -6.49 -7.93
C LEU A 223 -5.27 -7.12 -8.59
N LEU A 224 -4.61 -8.09 -7.94
CA LEU A 224 -3.49 -8.83 -8.53
C LEU A 224 -3.94 -9.71 -9.72
N ASP A 225 -5.13 -10.29 -9.65
CA ASP A 225 -5.71 -11.04 -10.78
C ASP A 225 -5.99 -10.13 -11.98
N ARG A 226 -6.52 -8.92 -11.73
CA ARG A 226 -6.72 -7.89 -12.76
C ARG A 226 -5.39 -7.43 -13.35
N LEU A 227 -4.37 -7.23 -12.51
CA LEU A 227 -3.01 -6.90 -12.93
C LEU A 227 -2.43 -7.95 -13.87
N CYS A 228 -2.46 -9.23 -13.48
CA CYS A 228 -1.94 -10.32 -14.30
C CYS A 228 -2.69 -10.39 -15.65
N SER A 229 -4.03 -10.32 -15.61
CA SER A 229 -4.86 -10.36 -16.81
C SER A 229 -4.59 -9.17 -17.75
N TYR A 230 -4.32 -8.00 -17.19
CA TYR A 230 -4.01 -6.79 -17.95
C TYR A 230 -2.63 -6.88 -18.61
N LEU A 231 -1.61 -7.35 -17.89
CA LEU A 231 -0.26 -7.51 -18.42
C LEU A 231 -0.18 -8.62 -19.49
N GLU A 232 -0.89 -9.74 -19.29
CA GLU A 232 -1.00 -10.83 -20.26
C GLU A 232 -1.65 -10.34 -21.58
N LYS A 233 -2.73 -9.58 -21.51
CA LYS A 233 -3.43 -9.03 -22.69
C LYS A 233 -2.58 -8.06 -23.49
N ARG A 234 -1.66 -7.36 -22.84
CA ARG A 234 -0.79 -6.35 -23.46
C ARG A 234 0.55 -6.87 -23.90
N GLU A 235 0.83 -8.16 -23.64
CA GLU A 235 2.14 -8.76 -23.93
C GLU A 235 3.28 -7.90 -23.36
N ALA A 236 3.13 -7.48 -22.10
CA ALA A 236 4.13 -6.66 -21.41
C ALA A 236 5.49 -7.39 -21.29
N ASP A 237 6.54 -6.65 -20.94
CA ASP A 237 7.89 -7.21 -20.81
C ASP A 237 7.90 -8.45 -19.88
N PRO A 238 8.62 -9.53 -20.23
CA PRO A 238 8.61 -10.73 -19.40
C PRO A 238 9.12 -10.50 -17.97
N ALA A 239 9.98 -9.51 -17.74
CA ALA A 239 10.44 -9.18 -16.38
C ALA A 239 9.28 -8.66 -15.52
N ASP A 240 8.45 -7.80 -16.10
CA ASP A 240 7.26 -7.21 -15.48
C ASP A 240 6.20 -8.27 -15.14
N LEU A 241 5.98 -9.22 -16.05
CA LEU A 241 5.12 -10.38 -15.82
C LEU A 241 5.65 -11.28 -14.69
N CYS A 242 6.95 -11.53 -14.64
CA CYS A 242 7.57 -12.33 -13.58
C CYS A 242 7.35 -11.71 -12.20
N VAL A 243 7.45 -10.38 -12.05
CA VAL A 243 7.19 -9.69 -10.78
C VAL A 243 5.71 -9.81 -10.39
N ALA A 244 4.79 -9.58 -11.32
CA ALA A 244 3.36 -9.72 -11.05
C ALA A 244 2.97 -11.14 -10.63
N TYR A 245 3.52 -12.15 -11.31
CA TYR A 245 3.30 -13.56 -10.97
C TYR A 245 3.90 -13.92 -9.62
N GLN A 246 5.08 -13.40 -9.28
CA GLN A 246 5.68 -13.60 -7.97
C GLN A 246 4.78 -13.03 -6.86
N LEU A 247 4.28 -11.80 -7.02
CA LEU A 247 3.35 -11.19 -6.06
C LEU A 247 2.08 -12.04 -5.91
N LYS A 248 1.52 -12.55 -7.01
CA LYS A 248 0.34 -13.41 -6.96
C LYS A 248 0.62 -14.73 -6.24
N VAL A 249 1.75 -15.38 -6.54
CA VAL A 249 2.15 -16.63 -5.87
C VAL A 249 2.35 -16.41 -4.37
N GLU A 250 2.94 -15.29 -3.96
CA GLU A 250 3.12 -14.91 -2.55
C GLU A 250 1.80 -14.83 -1.77
N HIS A 251 0.68 -14.49 -2.42
CA HIS A 251 -0.65 -14.46 -1.78
C HIS A 251 -1.43 -15.77 -1.86
N MET A 252 -0.91 -16.79 -2.55
CA MET A 252 -1.59 -18.06 -2.75
C MET A 252 -0.90 -19.24 -2.05
N TYR A 253 0.44 -19.24 -1.95
CA TYR A 253 1.22 -20.43 -1.61
C TYR A 253 0.91 -21.04 -0.23
N TYR A 254 0.46 -20.23 0.74
CA TYR A 254 0.16 -20.67 2.10
C TYR A 254 -1.31 -21.01 2.33
N LYS A 255 -2.19 -20.78 1.34
CA LYS A 255 -3.65 -20.97 1.50
C LYS A 255 -4.04 -22.40 1.17
N PHE A 256 -4.53 -23.11 2.19
CA PHE A 256 -5.11 -24.44 2.01
C PHE A 256 -6.59 -24.36 1.66
N ASP A 257 -6.97 -25.07 0.60
CA ASP A 257 -8.36 -25.24 0.22
C ASP A 257 -9.03 -26.32 1.08
N VAL A 258 -9.78 -25.85 2.08
CA VAL A 258 -10.50 -26.69 3.03
C VAL A 258 -11.61 -27.50 2.35
N GLU A 259 -12.23 -26.99 1.29
CA GLU A 259 -13.31 -27.70 0.59
C GLU A 259 -12.75 -28.87 -0.21
N TRP A 260 -11.64 -28.66 -0.91
CA TRP A 260 -10.90 -29.72 -1.57
C TRP A 260 -10.42 -30.78 -0.56
N GLY A 261 -9.85 -30.37 0.58
CA GLY A 261 -9.40 -31.30 1.62
C GLY A 261 -10.50 -32.22 2.14
N LYS A 262 -11.70 -31.67 2.42
CA LYS A 262 -12.87 -32.47 2.85
C LYS A 262 -13.33 -33.47 1.79
N ARG A 263 -13.30 -33.09 0.52
CA ARG A 263 -13.64 -33.99 -0.59
C ARG A 263 -12.62 -35.12 -0.71
N VAL A 264 -11.34 -34.80 -0.58
CA VAL A 264 -10.25 -35.78 -0.60
C VAL A 264 -10.39 -36.79 0.55
N GLU A 265 -10.72 -36.33 1.76
CA GLU A 265 -10.94 -37.22 2.90
C GLU A 265 -12.14 -38.16 2.71
N SER A 266 -13.18 -37.73 1.98
CA SER A 266 -14.42 -38.49 1.81
C SER A 266 -14.42 -39.41 0.58
N GLU A 267 -13.86 -38.95 -0.54
CA GLU A 267 -13.90 -39.64 -1.84
C GLU A 267 -12.53 -40.22 -2.26
N GLY A 268 -11.45 -39.79 -1.60
CA GLY A 268 -10.07 -40.11 -1.97
C GLY A 268 -9.51 -39.19 -3.06
N ILE A 269 -8.17 -39.02 -3.07
CA ILE A 269 -7.45 -38.16 -4.02
C ILE A 269 -7.71 -38.57 -5.48
N GLU A 270 -7.84 -39.87 -5.76
CA GLU A 270 -8.03 -40.40 -7.11
C GLU A 270 -9.36 -39.96 -7.76
N ALA A 271 -10.41 -39.75 -6.95
CA ALA A 271 -11.72 -39.32 -7.43
C ALA A 271 -11.82 -37.79 -7.57
N VAL A 272 -11.19 -37.05 -6.66
CA VAL A 272 -11.28 -35.58 -6.59
C VAL A 272 -10.31 -34.90 -7.55
N GLY A 273 -9.14 -35.49 -7.78
CA GLY A 273 -8.08 -34.90 -8.60
C GLY A 273 -7.28 -33.80 -7.89
N PRO A 274 -6.23 -33.26 -8.56
CA PRO A 274 -5.39 -32.22 -7.99
C PRO A 274 -6.15 -30.90 -7.81
N ASN A 275 -5.79 -30.12 -6.79
CA ASN A 275 -6.38 -28.81 -6.57
C ASN A 275 -6.10 -27.85 -7.74
N GLU A 276 -7.11 -27.05 -8.12
CA GLU A 276 -6.99 -26.04 -9.18
C GLU A 276 -5.89 -25.00 -8.88
N SER A 277 -5.73 -24.61 -7.62
CA SER A 277 -4.71 -23.68 -7.14
C SER A 277 -3.30 -24.19 -7.42
N THR A 278 -3.08 -25.50 -7.32
CA THR A 278 -1.80 -26.15 -7.63
C THR A 278 -1.44 -26.00 -9.11
N ALA A 279 -2.42 -26.17 -10.00
CA ALA A 279 -2.20 -25.97 -11.44
C ALA A 279 -1.88 -24.50 -11.77
N VAL A 280 -2.54 -23.55 -11.10
CA VAL A 280 -2.28 -22.12 -11.27
C VAL A 280 -0.86 -21.77 -10.81
N ILE A 281 -0.47 -22.15 -9.59
CA ILE A 281 0.87 -21.88 -9.05
C ILE A 281 1.95 -22.54 -9.92
N GLN A 282 1.74 -23.78 -10.38
CA GLN A 282 2.69 -24.45 -11.26
C GLN A 282 2.86 -23.73 -12.60
N ARG A 283 1.78 -23.23 -13.20
CA ARG A 283 1.85 -22.43 -14.43
C ARG A 283 2.65 -21.14 -14.22
N LEU A 284 2.37 -20.42 -13.14
CA LEU A 284 3.02 -19.14 -12.82
C LEU A 284 4.52 -19.35 -12.52
N CYS A 285 4.86 -20.31 -11.66
CA CYS A 285 6.25 -20.64 -11.32
C CYS A 285 7.05 -21.10 -12.55
N ARG A 286 6.46 -21.93 -13.43
CA ARG A 286 7.14 -22.37 -14.66
C ARG A 286 7.46 -21.20 -15.60
N TYR A 287 6.58 -20.20 -15.66
CA TYR A 287 6.84 -18.98 -16.43
C TYR A 287 8.03 -18.21 -15.84
N ILE A 288 8.05 -18.03 -14.51
CA ILE A 288 9.17 -17.38 -13.79
C ILE A 288 10.48 -18.14 -14.07
N TYR A 289 10.49 -19.47 -14.00
CA TYR A 289 11.73 -20.25 -14.23
C TYR A 289 12.34 -20.05 -15.62
N THR A 290 11.51 -19.76 -16.62
CA THR A 290 11.92 -19.65 -18.02
C THR A 290 12.28 -18.23 -18.45
N HIS A 291 11.60 -17.22 -17.90
CA HIS A 291 11.72 -15.83 -18.36
C HIS A 291 12.46 -14.92 -17.37
N ASP A 292 12.69 -15.39 -16.14
CA ASP A 292 13.35 -14.59 -15.12
C ASP A 292 14.86 -14.46 -15.35
N ARG A 293 15.31 -13.21 -15.44
CA ARG A 293 16.71 -12.81 -15.53
C ARG A 293 17.35 -12.60 -14.16
N THR A 294 16.55 -12.44 -13.11
CA THR A 294 16.99 -12.16 -11.74
C THR A 294 16.92 -13.40 -10.87
N ASP A 295 18.05 -14.06 -10.57
CA ASP A 295 18.07 -15.30 -9.77
C ASP A 295 17.33 -15.23 -8.41
N ARG A 296 17.11 -14.02 -7.88
CA ARG A 296 16.30 -13.77 -6.69
C ARG A 296 14.82 -14.14 -6.86
N LEU A 297 14.15 -13.71 -7.93
CA LEU A 297 12.72 -14.00 -8.12
C LEU A 297 12.53 -15.51 -8.33
N ARG A 298 13.39 -16.14 -9.12
CA ARG A 298 13.42 -17.60 -9.30
C ARG A 298 13.55 -18.33 -7.97
N THR A 299 14.48 -17.93 -7.12
CA THR A 299 14.70 -18.57 -5.81
C THR A 299 13.46 -18.48 -4.94
N ARG A 300 12.85 -17.29 -4.83
CA ARG A 300 11.62 -17.09 -4.04
C ARG A 300 10.44 -17.87 -4.63
N ALA A 301 10.30 -17.90 -5.95
CA ALA A 301 9.26 -18.69 -6.63
C ALA A 301 9.40 -20.19 -6.36
N ILE A 302 10.63 -20.72 -6.33
CA ILE A 302 10.89 -22.13 -6.00
C ILE A 302 10.48 -22.43 -4.57
N LEU A 303 10.84 -21.58 -3.60
CA LEU A 303 10.47 -21.77 -2.20
C LEU A 303 8.95 -21.78 -2.01
N CYS A 304 8.24 -20.80 -2.56
CA CYS A 304 6.78 -20.76 -2.51
C CYS A 304 6.15 -21.99 -3.18
N HIS A 305 6.73 -22.47 -4.29
CA HIS A 305 6.23 -23.65 -4.99
C HIS A 305 6.42 -24.93 -4.15
N ILE A 306 7.57 -25.10 -3.51
CA ILE A 306 7.84 -26.24 -2.63
C ILE A 306 6.89 -26.24 -1.43
N TYR A 307 6.68 -25.08 -0.80
CA TYR A 307 5.76 -24.94 0.32
C TYR A 307 4.34 -25.35 -0.08
N HIS A 308 3.85 -24.86 -1.21
CA HIS A 308 2.52 -25.23 -1.72
C HIS A 308 2.43 -26.73 -2.00
N LEU A 309 3.43 -27.34 -2.66
CA LEU A 309 3.41 -28.78 -2.91
C LEU A 309 3.42 -29.61 -1.61
N ALA A 310 4.16 -29.17 -0.60
CA ALA A 310 4.19 -29.81 0.70
C ALA A 310 2.83 -29.71 1.42
N LEU A 311 2.12 -28.59 1.27
CA LEU A 311 0.80 -28.36 1.86
C LEU A 311 -0.29 -29.29 1.29
N TYR A 312 -0.16 -29.71 0.02
CA TYR A 312 -1.11 -30.61 -0.66
C TYR A 312 -0.61 -32.07 -0.75
N ASP A 313 0.29 -32.49 0.16
CA ASP A 313 0.84 -33.85 0.26
C ASP A 313 1.60 -34.36 -0.99
N ASN A 314 2.03 -33.47 -1.89
CA ASN A 314 2.85 -33.81 -3.06
C ASN A 314 4.35 -33.89 -2.72
N TRP A 315 4.69 -34.70 -1.73
CA TRP A 315 6.03 -34.74 -1.14
C TRP A 315 7.15 -35.05 -2.15
N TYR A 316 6.94 -36.01 -3.05
CA TYR A 316 7.97 -36.40 -4.03
C TYR A 316 8.36 -35.24 -4.95
N GLN A 317 7.37 -34.50 -5.45
CA GLN A 317 7.63 -33.35 -6.33
C GLN A 317 8.32 -32.23 -5.55
N ALA A 318 7.87 -31.94 -4.32
CA ALA A 318 8.48 -30.94 -3.46
C ALA A 318 9.95 -31.25 -3.16
N ARG A 319 10.24 -32.52 -2.80
CA ARG A 319 11.61 -33.00 -2.54
C ARG A 319 12.49 -32.88 -3.77
N ASP A 320 12.00 -33.34 -4.92
CA ASP A 320 12.80 -33.33 -6.15
C ASP A 320 13.09 -31.89 -6.59
N LEU A 321 12.14 -30.96 -6.45
CA LEU A 321 12.36 -29.52 -6.68
C LEU A 321 13.37 -28.89 -5.71
N MET A 322 13.30 -29.23 -4.42
CA MET A 322 14.28 -28.77 -3.44
C MET A 322 15.70 -29.24 -3.79
N LEU A 323 15.84 -30.50 -4.21
CA LEU A 323 17.14 -31.07 -4.61
C LEU A 323 17.64 -30.47 -5.93
N MET A 324 16.77 -30.27 -6.92
CA MET A 324 17.15 -29.70 -8.22
C MET A 324 17.64 -28.25 -8.12
N SER A 325 17.11 -27.49 -7.17
CA SER A 325 17.42 -26.06 -7.01
C SER A 325 18.74 -25.79 -6.27
N ASN A 326 19.33 -26.79 -5.58
CA ASN A 326 20.56 -26.65 -4.78
C ASN A 326 20.53 -25.48 -3.78
N LEU A 327 19.33 -25.10 -3.29
CA LEU A 327 19.13 -23.91 -2.46
C LEU A 327 19.92 -23.98 -1.15
N GLN A 328 20.17 -25.18 -0.61
CA GLN A 328 20.94 -25.41 0.61
C GLN A 328 22.32 -24.74 0.59
N MET A 329 22.95 -24.62 -0.58
CA MET A 329 24.28 -24.00 -0.72
C MET A 329 24.21 -22.50 -1.05
N SER A 330 23.09 -22.04 -1.64
CA SER A 330 22.93 -20.67 -2.12
C SER A 330 22.20 -19.75 -1.13
N ILE A 331 21.47 -20.31 -0.15
CA ILE A 331 20.58 -19.56 0.73
C ILE A 331 21.33 -18.69 1.76
N GLU A 332 22.55 -19.06 2.14
CA GLU A 332 23.36 -18.30 3.11
C GLU A 332 23.74 -16.90 2.62
N HIS A 333 23.75 -16.71 1.30
CA HIS A 333 24.03 -15.42 0.65
C HIS A 333 22.76 -14.70 0.16
N ALA A 334 21.58 -15.31 0.36
CA ALA A 334 20.31 -14.72 -0.01
C ALA A 334 19.89 -13.62 0.97
N ASP A 335 18.92 -12.81 0.58
CA ASP A 335 18.37 -11.78 1.46
C ASP A 335 17.63 -12.40 2.66
N GLN A 336 17.67 -11.70 3.79
CA GLN A 336 17.11 -12.20 5.06
C GLN A 336 15.62 -12.61 4.94
N SER A 337 14.85 -11.94 4.08
CA SER A 337 13.44 -12.30 3.84
C SER A 337 13.31 -13.67 3.15
N THR A 338 14.15 -13.94 2.15
CA THR A 338 14.19 -15.24 1.46
C THR A 338 14.75 -16.34 2.36
N MET A 339 15.70 -16.01 3.24
CA MET A 339 16.18 -16.96 4.24
C MET A 339 15.06 -17.39 5.19
N VAL A 340 14.27 -16.45 5.72
CA VAL A 340 13.14 -16.76 6.61
C VAL A 340 12.16 -17.73 5.92
N SER A 341 11.77 -17.45 4.68
CA SER A 341 10.88 -18.34 3.92
C SER A 341 11.47 -19.73 3.58
N HIS A 342 12.77 -19.94 3.73
CA HIS A 342 13.39 -21.26 3.61
C HIS A 342 13.41 -22.01 4.96
N TRP A 343 13.47 -21.28 6.08
CA TRP A 343 13.46 -21.86 7.42
C TRP A 343 12.06 -22.21 7.94
N GLU A 344 11.05 -21.49 7.46
CA GLU A 344 9.61 -21.82 7.60
C GLU A 344 9.21 -22.99 6.70
#